data_AF-A0A8S3T967-F1
#
_entry.id   AF-A0A8S3T967-F1
#
_cell.length_a   1.000
_cell.length_b   1.000
_cell.length_c   1.000
_cell.angle_alpha   90.00
_cell.angle_beta   90.00
_cell.angle_gamma   90.00
#
_symmetry.space_group_name_H-M   'P 1'
#
loop_
_entity.id
_entity.type
_entity.pdbx_description
1 polymer ?
#
loop_
_entity_poly.entity_id
_entity_poly.type
_entity_poly.pdbx_seq_one_letter_code
_entity_poly.pdbx_strand_id
1 'polypeptide(L)'
;MATQQTKSIEDLVLTLEKDIYHTLSNVRGCTVLPDGRIVFPCYTERKLKVFKADGSQEDDNLIYSGNKNDNGLYSINLEDESVTRVMTNQMSSHVYIATFDEQLFYTNNNTDSVHCCDIQGNIKWTFSDKSALSFPLGISVDNDVFVVAAKTKNVVVISPDGQHHIQVLSKEDGLVNPTVLKYVRSNNKLIVSNCSSSAFIYSVKS
;
A
#
# COMPACT_ATOMS: atom_id res chain seq x y z
N MET A 1 -32.59 3.02 19.30
CA MET A 1 -32.18 2.90 17.88
C MET A 1 -31.24 4.06 17.60
N ALA A 2 -29.95 3.77 17.39
CA ALA A 2 -28.95 4.81 17.14
C ALA A 2 -28.97 5.17 15.65
N THR A 3 -29.07 6.46 15.37
CA THR A 3 -29.12 7.02 14.02
C THR A 3 -27.75 6.88 13.36
N GLN A 4 -27.66 6.05 12.31
CA GLN A 4 -26.43 5.82 11.57
C GLN A 4 -26.02 7.12 10.84
N GLN A 5 -24.79 7.59 11.06
CA GLN A 5 -24.29 8.82 10.45
C GLN A 5 -23.92 8.55 8.99
N THR A 6 -24.75 8.99 8.06
CA THR A 6 -24.47 8.93 6.63
C THR A 6 -23.98 10.30 6.15
N LYS A 7 -22.82 10.35 5.50
CA LYS A 7 -22.36 11.52 4.75
C LYS A 7 -22.28 11.14 3.27
N SER A 8 -22.96 11.91 2.42
CA SER A 8 -22.96 11.73 0.98
C SER A 8 -22.00 12.72 0.31
N ILE A 9 -21.14 12.21 -0.56
CA ILE A 9 -20.56 12.97 -1.67
C ILE A 9 -21.08 12.26 -2.91
N GLU A 10 -21.56 13.04 -3.88
CA GLU A 10 -22.34 12.63 -5.05
C GLU A 10 -21.86 11.27 -5.61
N ASP A 11 -22.73 10.25 -5.45
CA ASP A 11 -22.60 8.83 -5.82
C ASP A 11 -21.85 7.83 -4.91
N LEU A 12 -21.42 8.22 -3.70
CA LEU A 12 -20.91 7.28 -2.68
C LEU A 12 -21.70 7.38 -1.37
N VAL A 13 -22.48 6.33 -1.07
CA VAL A 13 -23.16 6.18 0.22
C VAL A 13 -22.25 5.40 1.16
N LEU A 14 -21.50 6.11 2.01
CA LEU A 14 -20.73 5.51 3.08
C LEU A 14 -21.66 5.26 4.28
N THR A 15 -21.89 3.98 4.58
CA THR A 15 -22.61 3.57 5.78
C THR A 15 -21.57 3.08 6.79
N LEU A 16 -21.55 3.70 7.97
CA LEU A 16 -20.74 3.21 9.08
C LEU A 16 -21.31 1.85 9.53
N GLU A 17 -20.66 0.76 9.14
CA GLU A 17 -21.09 -0.59 9.54
C GLU A 17 -20.69 -0.90 10.98
N LYS A 18 -19.48 -0.52 11.39
CA LYS A 18 -18.96 -0.79 12.72
C LYS A 18 -17.84 0.16 13.13
N ASP A 19 -17.89 0.63 14.37
CA ASP A 19 -16.75 1.26 15.03
C ASP A 19 -15.81 0.19 15.60
N ILE A 20 -14.55 0.23 15.18
CA ILE A 20 -13.48 -0.60 15.76
C ILE A 20 -12.75 0.27 16.78
N TYR A 21 -13.11 0.13 18.05
CA TYR A 21 -12.41 0.80 19.14
C TYR A 21 -11.15 0.03 19.49
N HIS A 22 -10.02 0.71 19.42
CA HIS A 22 -8.73 0.20 19.87
C HIS A 22 -8.07 1.20 20.82
N THR A 23 -7.23 0.72 21.73
CA THR A 23 -6.48 1.58 22.66
C THR A 23 -5.21 2.19 22.05
N LEU A 24 -5.01 2.04 20.73
CA LEU A 24 -3.76 2.35 20.03
C LEU A 24 -3.57 3.85 19.82
N SER A 25 -2.32 4.27 19.93
CA SER A 25 -1.90 5.62 19.54
C SER A 25 -1.24 5.60 18.15
N ASN A 26 -1.53 6.62 17.33
CA ASN A 26 -0.74 6.93 16.12
C ASN A 26 -0.77 5.83 15.03
N VAL A 27 -1.97 5.40 14.64
CA VAL A 27 -2.19 4.54 13.47
C VAL A 27 -1.79 5.30 12.19
N ARG A 28 -0.87 4.73 11.40
CA ARG A 28 -0.30 5.40 10.21
C ARG A 28 -0.82 4.89 8.87
N GLY A 29 -1.75 3.94 8.89
CA GLY A 29 -2.37 3.37 7.70
C GLY A 29 -3.35 2.25 8.05
N CYS A 30 -3.93 1.63 7.04
CA CYS A 30 -4.68 0.38 7.17
C CYS A 30 -4.60 -0.40 5.85
N THR A 31 -4.76 -1.71 5.91
CA THR A 31 -4.96 -2.56 4.72
C THR A 31 -6.03 -3.62 4.99
N VAL A 32 -6.69 -4.11 3.95
CA VAL A 32 -7.63 -5.22 4.02
C VAL A 32 -7.00 -6.41 3.29
N LEU A 33 -6.91 -7.55 3.96
CA LEU A 33 -6.41 -8.81 3.43
C LEU A 33 -7.46 -9.47 2.52
N PRO A 34 -7.07 -10.36 1.59
CA PRO A 34 -8.00 -11.02 0.67
C PRO A 34 -9.15 -11.79 1.34
N ASP A 35 -8.98 -12.21 2.60
CA ASP A 35 -9.98 -12.88 3.42
C ASP A 35 -10.87 -11.90 4.24
N GLY A 36 -10.73 -10.60 4.01
CA GLY A 36 -11.54 -9.55 4.65
C GLY A 36 -11.02 -9.05 5.99
N ARG A 37 -9.88 -9.56 6.48
CA ARG A 37 -9.25 -9.04 7.71
C ARG A 37 -8.64 -7.66 7.49
N ILE A 38 -8.75 -6.77 8.48
CA ILE A 38 -8.26 -5.40 8.47
C ILE A 38 -7.01 -5.30 9.35
N VAL A 39 -5.93 -4.72 8.82
CA VAL A 39 -4.65 -4.59 9.52
C VAL A 39 -4.31 -3.11 9.75
N PHE A 40 -3.94 -2.76 10.98
CA PHE A 40 -3.50 -1.40 11.35
C PHE A 40 -2.02 -1.37 11.79
N PRO A 41 -1.12 -0.68 11.05
CA PRO A 41 0.22 -0.33 11.53
C PRO A 41 0.19 0.73 12.64
N CYS A 42 0.67 0.36 13.82
CA CYS A 42 0.74 1.20 15.02
C CYS A 42 2.17 1.66 15.26
N TYR A 43 2.46 2.90 14.85
CA TYR A 43 3.82 3.42 14.77
C TYR A 43 4.52 3.48 16.14
N THR A 44 3.84 4.01 17.16
CA THR A 44 4.44 4.22 18.49
C THR A 44 4.74 2.89 19.18
N GLU A 45 3.87 1.90 18.99
CA GLU A 45 3.96 0.59 19.63
C GLU A 45 4.87 -0.37 18.85
N ARG A 46 5.26 -0.01 17.63
CA ARG A 46 6.01 -0.88 16.69
C ARG A 46 5.30 -2.22 16.46
N LYS A 47 3.96 -2.21 16.50
CA LYS A 47 3.11 -3.37 16.33
C LYS A 47 2.16 -3.19 15.17
N LEU A 48 1.68 -4.30 14.64
CA LEU A 48 0.54 -4.36 13.75
C LEU A 48 -0.59 -5.08 14.47
N LYS A 49 -1.83 -4.66 14.24
CA LYS A 49 -3.01 -5.35 14.77
C LYS A 49 -3.94 -5.75 13.65
N VAL A 50 -4.36 -7.01 13.68
CA VAL A 50 -5.27 -7.60 12.71
C VAL A 50 -6.64 -7.78 13.36
N PHE A 51 -7.66 -7.36 12.64
CA PHE A 51 -9.05 -7.48 13.02
C PHE A 51 -9.76 -8.26 11.91
N LYS A 52 -10.68 -9.15 12.26
CA LYS A 52 -11.64 -9.68 11.29
C LYS A 52 -12.53 -8.55 10.76
N ALA A 53 -13.21 -8.79 9.64
CA ALA A 53 -14.26 -7.89 9.15
C ALA A 53 -15.34 -7.64 10.21
N ASP A 54 -15.60 -8.62 11.08
CA ASP A 54 -16.53 -8.48 12.20
C ASP A 54 -15.96 -7.68 13.38
N GLY A 55 -14.73 -7.14 13.30
CA GLY A 55 -14.08 -6.33 14.33
C GLY A 55 -13.50 -7.10 15.51
N SER A 56 -13.55 -8.44 15.53
CA SER A 56 -12.80 -9.24 16.51
C SER A 56 -11.31 -9.27 16.17
N GLN A 57 -10.44 -9.31 17.19
CA GLN A 57 -9.00 -9.47 16.98
C GLN A 57 -8.70 -10.94 16.66
N GLU A 58 -7.96 -11.21 15.60
CA GLU A 58 -7.51 -12.55 15.22
C GLU A 58 -6.02 -12.52 14.96
N ASP A 59 -5.31 -13.50 15.52
CA ASP A 59 -3.89 -13.73 15.25
C ASP A 59 -3.80 -14.62 14.00
N ASP A 60 -3.48 -14.04 12.84
CA ASP A 60 -3.11 -14.80 11.63
C ASP A 60 -2.21 -13.97 10.67
N ASN A 61 -1.21 -14.65 10.11
CA ASN A 61 -0.32 -14.38 8.96
C ASN A 61 0.62 -13.17 8.87
N LEU A 62 1.81 -13.51 8.35
CA LEU A 62 3.06 -12.78 8.20
C LEU A 62 2.91 -11.35 7.67
N ILE A 63 3.32 -10.36 8.46
CA ILE A 63 3.30 -8.95 8.04
C ILE A 63 4.69 -8.46 7.71
N TYR A 64 4.82 -7.77 6.58
CA TYR A 64 6.06 -7.13 6.17
C TYR A 64 6.06 -5.66 6.59
N SER A 65 7.04 -5.26 7.40
CA SER A 65 7.23 -3.89 7.84
C SER A 65 8.61 -3.39 7.45
N GLY A 66 8.65 -2.18 6.89
CA GLY A 66 9.91 -1.48 6.67
C GLY A 66 10.34 -0.69 7.91
N ASN A 67 11.60 -0.84 8.32
CA ASN A 67 12.19 -0.03 9.38
C ASN A 67 13.08 1.05 8.78
N LYS A 68 12.62 2.30 8.90
CA LYS A 68 13.33 3.50 8.45
C LYS A 68 14.70 3.69 9.12
N ASN A 69 14.90 3.20 10.34
CA ASN A 69 16.13 3.46 11.11
C ASN A 69 17.27 2.52 10.74
N ASP A 70 16.97 1.35 10.18
CA ASP A 70 17.97 0.36 9.78
C ASP A 70 17.85 -0.08 8.32
N ASN A 71 16.98 0.58 7.54
CA ASN A 71 16.77 0.31 6.12
C ASN A 71 16.46 -1.17 5.83
N GLY A 72 15.79 -1.86 6.77
CA GLY A 72 15.51 -3.28 6.70
C GLY A 72 14.02 -3.60 6.54
N LEU A 73 13.73 -4.68 5.82
CA LEU A 73 12.41 -5.29 5.74
C LEU A 73 12.33 -6.41 6.77
N TYR A 74 11.22 -6.46 7.49
CA TYR A 74 10.98 -7.47 8.52
C TYR A 74 9.69 -8.20 8.21
N SER A 75 9.70 -9.52 8.34
CA SER A 75 8.51 -10.35 8.38
C SER A 75 8.19 -10.65 9.84
N ILE A 76 6.96 -10.37 10.25
CA ILE A 76 6.48 -10.66 11.60
C ILE A 76 5.48 -11.79 11.48
N ASN A 77 5.83 -12.97 11.99
CA ASN A 77 4.86 -14.05 12.10
C ASN A 77 3.91 -13.69 13.25
N LEU A 78 2.61 -13.66 12.97
CA LEU A 78 1.61 -13.28 13.97
C LEU A 78 1.15 -14.46 14.83
N GLU A 79 1.47 -15.70 14.47
CA GLU A 79 1.17 -16.88 15.29
C GLU A 79 2.08 -16.96 16.52
N ASP A 80 3.37 -16.66 16.34
CA ASP A 80 4.40 -16.79 17.37
C ASP A 80 5.13 -15.48 17.70
N GLU A 81 4.65 -14.36 17.13
CA GLU A 81 5.26 -13.02 17.21
C GLU A 81 6.72 -12.94 16.74
N SER A 82 7.24 -13.97 16.07
CA SER A 82 8.64 -13.98 15.64
C SER A 82 8.90 -12.94 14.56
N VAL A 83 9.93 -12.14 14.79
CA VAL A 83 10.37 -11.10 13.86
C VAL A 83 11.61 -11.60 13.13
N THR A 84 11.45 -11.92 11.86
CA THR A 84 12.56 -12.29 10.98
C THR A 84 12.92 -11.10 10.10
N ARG A 85 14.22 -10.83 9.98
CA ARG A 85 14.71 -9.78 9.08
C ARG A 85 14.89 -10.35 7.69
N VAL A 86 14.12 -9.83 6.73
CA VAL A 86 14.02 -10.30 5.34
C VAL A 86 15.06 -9.64 4.46
N MET A 87 15.32 -8.34 4.67
CA MET A 87 16.36 -7.60 3.91
C MET A 87 17.15 -6.65 4.80
N THR A 88 18.43 -6.45 4.45
CA THR A 88 19.40 -5.60 5.17
C THR A 88 19.87 -4.45 4.31
N ASN A 89 19.73 -3.21 4.80
CA ASN A 89 20.31 -1.98 4.22
C ASN A 89 19.95 -1.67 2.75
N GLN A 90 18.93 -2.31 2.19
CA GLN A 90 18.51 -2.10 0.79
C GLN A 90 17.34 -1.12 0.65
N MET A 91 16.68 -0.78 1.76
CA MET A 91 15.47 0.05 1.73
C MET A 91 15.78 1.53 2.04
N SER A 92 14.97 2.43 1.49
CA SER A 92 15.06 3.84 1.87
C SER A 92 14.25 4.14 3.14
N SER A 93 14.34 5.40 3.54
CA SER A 93 13.67 5.92 4.73
C SER A 93 12.14 6.02 4.60
N HIS A 94 11.59 5.85 3.39
CA HIS A 94 10.14 5.76 3.13
C HIS A 94 9.90 4.68 2.07
N VAL A 95 9.39 3.54 2.52
CA VAL A 95 9.08 2.39 1.69
C VAL A 95 7.62 2.04 1.85
N TYR A 96 6.94 1.87 0.73
CA TYR A 96 5.60 1.31 0.66
C TYR A 96 5.72 -0.11 0.12
N ILE A 97 4.96 -1.02 0.71
CA ILE A 97 5.06 -2.46 0.45
C ILE A 97 3.69 -2.95 -0.01
N ALA A 98 3.70 -3.86 -0.97
CA ALA A 98 2.57 -4.65 -1.38
C ALA A 98 2.98 -6.11 -1.56
N THR A 99 2.02 -7.02 -1.52
CA THR A 99 2.22 -8.44 -1.74
C THR A 99 1.23 -8.96 -2.77
N PHE A 100 1.68 -9.88 -3.61
CA PHE A 100 0.85 -10.63 -4.55
C PHE A 100 1.56 -11.93 -4.92
N ASP A 101 0.84 -13.05 -4.95
CA ASP A 101 1.36 -14.35 -5.40
C ASP A 101 2.75 -14.71 -4.83
N GLU A 102 2.84 -14.71 -3.49
CA GLU A 102 4.07 -15.00 -2.72
C GLU A 102 5.28 -14.12 -3.06
N GLN A 103 5.04 -12.93 -3.64
CA GLN A 103 6.06 -11.95 -3.95
C GLN A 103 5.84 -10.67 -3.17
N LEU A 104 6.96 -10.04 -2.83
CA LEU A 104 7.04 -8.75 -2.17
C LEU A 104 7.39 -7.68 -3.19
N PHE A 105 6.64 -6.60 -3.16
CA PHE A 105 6.88 -5.44 -3.99
C PHE A 105 7.07 -4.23 -3.10
N TYR A 106 8.09 -3.43 -3.37
CA TYR A 106 8.33 -2.24 -2.57
C TYR A 106 8.90 -1.07 -3.35
N THR A 107 8.55 0.14 -2.92
CA THR A 107 9.07 1.38 -3.50
C THR A 107 10.33 1.83 -2.76
N ASN A 108 11.31 2.36 -3.50
CA ASN A 108 12.46 3.04 -2.94
C ASN A 108 12.53 4.46 -3.49
N ASN A 109 12.13 5.41 -2.64
CA ASN A 109 12.04 6.82 -3.03
C ASN A 109 13.38 7.55 -3.12
N ASN A 110 14.47 6.97 -2.60
CA ASN A 110 15.81 7.55 -2.71
C ASN A 110 16.45 7.20 -4.06
N THR A 111 16.14 6.02 -4.60
CA THR A 111 16.68 5.52 -5.86
C THR A 111 15.70 5.61 -7.02
N ASP A 112 14.52 6.21 -6.82
CA ASP A 112 13.47 6.33 -7.83
C ASP A 112 13.12 4.95 -8.47
N SER A 113 13.00 3.90 -7.63
CA SER A 113 12.85 2.52 -8.09
C SER A 113 11.72 1.74 -7.40
N VAL A 114 11.28 0.67 -8.06
CA VAL A 114 10.39 -0.36 -7.51
C VAL A 114 11.08 -1.71 -7.65
N HIS A 115 10.97 -2.53 -6.62
CA HIS A 115 11.60 -3.84 -6.56
C HIS A 115 10.54 -4.92 -6.38
N CYS A 116 10.78 -6.07 -6.99
CA CYS A 116 10.09 -7.32 -6.68
C CYS A 116 11.10 -8.32 -6.14
N CYS A 117 10.77 -8.94 -5.01
CA CYS A 117 11.54 -10.02 -4.41
C CYS A 117 10.63 -11.17 -3.97
N ASP A 118 11.21 -12.33 -3.74
CA ASP A 118 10.53 -13.38 -3.00
C ASP A 118 10.33 -13.00 -1.52
N ILE A 119 9.54 -13.79 -0.79
CA ILE A 119 9.30 -13.59 0.65
C ILE A 119 10.57 -13.71 1.52
N GLN A 120 11.65 -14.28 1.00
CA GLN A 120 12.96 -14.32 1.65
C GLN A 120 13.81 -13.07 1.35
N GLY A 121 13.34 -12.16 0.50
CA GLY A 121 14.03 -10.92 0.15
C GLY A 121 14.99 -11.04 -1.03
N ASN A 122 15.00 -12.15 -1.76
CA ASN A 122 15.83 -12.27 -2.96
C ASN A 122 15.18 -11.50 -4.11
N ILE A 123 15.90 -10.50 -4.63
CA ILE A 123 15.41 -9.64 -5.72
C ILE A 123 15.25 -10.45 -7.00
N LYS A 124 14.03 -10.45 -7.55
CA LYS A 124 13.69 -11.04 -8.85
C LYS A 124 13.89 -10.01 -9.97
N TRP A 125 13.44 -8.78 -9.74
CA TRP A 125 13.67 -7.66 -10.67
C TRP A 125 13.66 -6.31 -9.96
N THR A 126 14.23 -5.31 -10.62
CA THR A 126 14.19 -3.91 -10.22
C THR A 126 13.81 -3.06 -11.42
N PHE A 127 12.79 -2.22 -11.27
CA PHE A 127 12.38 -1.23 -12.25
C PHE A 127 12.81 0.16 -11.78
N SER A 128 13.41 0.94 -12.69
CA SER A 128 13.84 2.31 -12.43
C SER A 128 13.76 3.13 -13.71
N ASP A 129 12.88 4.13 -13.72
CA ASP A 129 12.79 5.15 -14.76
C ASP A 129 12.51 6.48 -14.09
N LYS A 130 13.51 7.35 -14.01
CA LYS A 130 13.40 8.63 -13.32
C LYS A 130 12.40 9.59 -13.98
N SER A 131 12.16 9.45 -15.28
CA SER A 131 11.21 10.29 -16.01
C SER A 131 9.77 9.91 -15.68
N ALA A 132 9.53 8.65 -15.36
CA ALA A 132 8.21 8.12 -15.02
C ALA A 132 7.97 8.07 -13.49
N LEU A 133 9.00 7.72 -12.72
CA LEU A 133 8.90 7.22 -11.34
C LEU A 133 9.72 8.05 -10.32
N SER A 134 9.74 9.38 -10.39
CA SER A 134 10.46 10.15 -9.38
C SER A 134 9.69 10.21 -8.05
N PHE A 135 10.36 9.80 -6.97
CA PHE A 135 9.86 9.75 -5.60
C PHE A 135 8.59 8.89 -5.44
N PRO A 136 8.67 7.57 -5.68
CA PRO A 136 7.54 6.65 -5.55
C PRO A 136 7.06 6.54 -4.09
N LEU A 137 5.77 6.79 -3.86
CA LEU A 137 5.16 6.84 -2.53
C LEU A 137 3.96 5.91 -2.35
N GLY A 138 3.43 5.26 -3.38
CA GLY A 138 2.31 4.34 -3.18
C GLY A 138 2.37 3.22 -4.18
N ILE A 139 2.04 2.02 -3.73
CA ILE A 139 2.10 0.80 -4.53
C ILE A 139 0.88 -0.06 -4.25
N SER A 140 0.31 -0.63 -5.29
CA SER A 140 -0.73 -1.65 -5.21
C SER A 140 -0.43 -2.69 -6.28
N VAL A 141 -0.64 -3.95 -5.93
CA VAL A 141 -0.29 -5.06 -6.81
C VAL A 141 -1.48 -6.00 -6.88
N ASP A 142 -1.80 -6.37 -8.11
CA ASP A 142 -2.61 -7.53 -8.45
C ASP A 142 -1.70 -8.35 -9.40
N ASN A 143 -2.02 -8.56 -10.67
CA ASN A 143 -0.99 -9.08 -11.59
C ASN A 143 0.05 -8.01 -11.98
N ASP A 144 -0.43 -6.81 -12.30
CA ASP A 144 0.42 -5.66 -12.63
C ASP A 144 0.74 -4.83 -11.38
N VAL A 145 1.82 -4.05 -11.46
CA VAL A 145 2.31 -3.24 -10.34
C VAL A 145 1.97 -1.78 -10.58
N PHE A 146 0.99 -1.26 -9.84
CA PHE A 146 0.54 0.13 -9.90
C PHE A 146 1.38 0.95 -8.94
N VAL A 147 2.00 2.03 -9.42
CA VAL A 147 2.86 2.88 -8.58
C VAL A 147 2.56 4.35 -8.80
N VAL A 148 2.42 5.09 -7.71
CA VAL A 148 2.31 6.55 -7.74
C VAL A 148 3.63 7.21 -7.41
N ALA A 149 4.05 8.14 -8.27
CA ALA A 149 5.29 8.86 -8.18
C ALA A 149 5.03 10.34 -7.92
N ALA A 150 5.38 10.79 -6.72
CA ALA A 150 4.92 12.07 -6.20
C ALA A 150 5.56 13.27 -6.91
N LYS A 151 6.83 13.16 -7.32
CA LYS A 151 7.56 14.27 -7.96
C LYS A 151 7.26 14.37 -9.45
N THR A 152 7.14 13.25 -10.15
CA THR A 152 6.71 13.24 -11.56
C THR A 152 5.21 13.50 -11.70
N LYS A 153 4.43 13.28 -10.64
CA LYS A 153 2.96 13.40 -10.61
C LYS A 153 2.31 12.41 -11.59
N ASN A 154 2.88 11.21 -11.65
CA ASN A 154 2.42 10.14 -12.52
C ASN A 154 1.87 9.00 -11.68
N VAL A 155 0.91 8.27 -12.26
CA VAL A 155 0.68 6.87 -11.91
C VAL A 155 1.12 6.02 -13.08
N VAL A 156 1.98 5.05 -12.78
CA VAL A 156 2.48 4.09 -13.75
C VAL A 156 1.99 2.70 -13.41
N VAL A 157 1.81 1.89 -14.44
CA VAL A 157 1.57 0.45 -14.33
C VAL A 157 2.78 -0.24 -14.91
N ILE A 158 3.46 -1.03 -14.09
CA ILE A 158 4.65 -1.79 -14.45
C ILE A 158 4.22 -3.24 -14.69
N SER A 159 4.74 -3.85 -15.76
CA SER A 159 4.45 -5.23 -16.12
C SER A 159 4.91 -6.21 -15.03
N PRO A 160 4.34 -7.42 -14.95
CA PRO A 160 4.65 -8.37 -13.88
C PRO A 160 6.14 -8.80 -13.84
N ASP A 161 6.81 -8.76 -15.00
CA ASP A 161 8.24 -9.05 -15.18
C ASP A 161 9.15 -7.83 -14.96
N GLY A 162 8.58 -6.67 -14.66
CA GLY A 162 9.30 -5.42 -14.41
C GLY A 162 9.96 -4.79 -15.64
N GLN A 163 9.73 -5.30 -16.85
CA GLN A 163 10.44 -4.86 -18.07
C GLN A 163 9.80 -3.65 -18.75
N HIS A 164 8.49 -3.48 -18.62
CA HIS A 164 7.73 -2.47 -19.33
C HIS A 164 6.85 -1.69 -18.36
N HIS A 165 6.50 -0.47 -18.76
CA HIS A 165 5.53 0.32 -18.04
C HIS A 165 4.70 1.17 -18.98
N ILE A 166 3.53 1.57 -18.51
CA ILE A 166 2.70 2.60 -19.12
C ILE A 166 2.36 3.66 -18.07
N GLN A 167 2.29 4.92 -18.49
CA GLN A 167 1.73 5.99 -17.67
C GLN A 167 0.21 6.01 -17.87
N VAL A 168 -0.55 5.81 -16.78
CA VAL A 168 -2.02 5.77 -16.82
C VAL A 168 -2.67 7.04 -16.31
N LEU A 169 -1.96 7.81 -15.48
CA LEU A 169 -2.40 9.12 -14.98
C LEU A 169 -1.20 10.08 -14.87
N SER A 170 -1.50 11.37 -14.92
CA SER A 170 -0.53 12.47 -14.94
C SER A 170 -1.02 13.67 -14.11
N LYS A 171 -0.20 14.73 -14.06
CA LYS A 171 -0.60 16.03 -13.50
C LYS A 171 -1.87 16.62 -14.15
N GLU A 172 -2.12 16.34 -15.43
CA GLU A 172 -3.29 16.87 -16.16
C GLU A 172 -4.59 16.21 -15.68
N ASP A 173 -4.49 15.05 -15.02
CA ASP A 173 -5.61 14.32 -14.42
C ASP A 173 -5.93 14.79 -12.99
N GLY A 174 -5.27 15.86 -12.52
CA GLY A 174 -5.49 16.43 -11.18
C GLY A 174 -4.49 15.98 -10.10
N LEU A 175 -3.44 15.24 -10.49
CA LEU A 175 -2.43 14.77 -9.55
C LEU A 175 -1.52 15.91 -9.06
N VAL A 176 -1.56 16.16 -7.75
CA VAL A 176 -0.77 17.18 -7.05
C VAL A 176 -0.15 16.56 -5.81
N ASN A 177 1.14 16.25 -5.87
CA ASN A 177 1.87 15.50 -4.83
C ASN A 177 1.14 14.22 -4.41
N PRO A 178 0.87 13.29 -5.33
CA PRO A 178 0.13 12.09 -5.00
C PRO A 178 0.94 11.13 -4.13
N THR A 179 0.29 10.52 -3.15
CA THR A 179 0.97 9.79 -2.05
C THR A 179 0.52 8.34 -1.93
N VAL A 180 -0.75 8.04 -2.16
CA VAL A 180 -1.30 6.70 -1.97
C VAL A 180 -2.08 6.31 -3.19
N LEU A 181 -2.00 5.04 -3.58
CA LEU A 181 -2.93 4.45 -4.53
C LEU A 181 -3.44 3.09 -4.05
N LYS A 182 -4.60 2.67 -4.56
CA LYS A 182 -5.12 1.31 -4.43
C LYS A 182 -5.84 0.92 -5.71
N TYR A 183 -5.43 -0.20 -6.29
CA TYR A 183 -6.17 -0.84 -7.38
C TYR A 183 -7.17 -1.84 -6.80
N VAL A 184 -8.39 -1.84 -7.34
CA VAL A 184 -9.50 -2.69 -6.92
C VAL A 184 -9.99 -3.49 -8.13
N ARG A 185 -9.60 -4.78 -8.18
CA ARG A 185 -9.86 -5.67 -9.32
C ARG A 185 -11.34 -5.90 -9.59
N SER A 186 -12.17 -6.01 -8.55
CA SER A 186 -13.59 -6.40 -8.67
C SER A 186 -14.44 -5.43 -9.51
N ASN A 187 -14.03 -4.16 -9.58
CA ASN A 187 -14.72 -3.12 -10.35
C ASN A 187 -13.78 -2.31 -11.25
N ASN A 188 -12.55 -2.80 -11.44
CA ASN A 188 -11.50 -2.19 -12.25
C ASN A 188 -11.28 -0.70 -11.93
N LYS A 189 -11.22 -0.37 -10.63
CA LYS A 189 -11.03 1.01 -10.15
C LYS A 189 -9.63 1.22 -9.62
N LEU A 190 -9.09 2.40 -9.88
CA LEU A 190 -7.87 2.90 -9.29
C LEU A 190 -8.19 4.12 -8.44
N ILE A 191 -7.94 4.00 -7.15
CA ILE A 191 -8.09 5.08 -6.17
C ILE A 191 -6.72 5.72 -6.01
N VAL A 192 -6.63 7.05 -6.13
CA VAL A 192 -5.38 7.79 -5.94
C VAL A 192 -5.64 8.99 -5.02
N SER A 193 -4.80 9.17 -4.00
CA SER A 193 -4.86 10.32 -3.11
C SER A 193 -3.73 11.29 -3.41
N ASN A 194 -4.07 12.57 -3.48
CA ASN A 194 -3.09 13.63 -3.29
C ASN A 194 -2.71 13.73 -1.81
N CYS A 195 -1.53 14.30 -1.51
CA CYS A 195 -1.19 14.72 -0.14
C CYS A 195 -2.14 15.83 0.35
N SER A 196 -2.76 16.57 -0.59
CA SER A 196 -3.86 17.51 -0.31
C SER A 196 -5.17 16.78 0.01
N SER A 197 -6.22 17.53 0.35
CA SER A 197 -7.54 17.04 0.75
C SER A 197 -8.38 16.39 -0.37
N SER A 198 -7.76 15.84 -1.41
CA SER A 198 -8.45 15.27 -2.58
C SER A 198 -8.01 13.85 -2.87
N ALA A 199 -8.98 12.95 -3.02
CA ALA A 199 -8.81 11.61 -3.56
C ALA A 199 -9.68 11.45 -4.80
N PHE A 200 -9.19 10.69 -5.76
CA PHE A 200 -9.83 10.46 -7.06
C PHE A 200 -10.06 8.98 -7.26
N ILE A 201 -11.14 8.65 -7.98
CA ILE A 201 -11.46 7.29 -8.40
C ILE A 201 -11.48 7.27 -9.91
N TYR A 202 -10.56 6.54 -10.52
CA TYR A 202 -10.46 6.37 -11.96
C TYR A 202 -10.95 4.97 -12.36
N SER A 203 -11.65 4.89 -13.48
CA SER A 203 -11.88 3.61 -14.15
C SER A 203 -10.62 3.25 -14.93
N VAL A 204 -10.06 2.07 -14.67
CA VAL A 204 -9.03 1.50 -15.54
C VAL A 204 -9.76 0.90 -16.74
N LYS A 205 -9.32 1.22 -17.96
CA LYS A 205 -9.90 0.61 -19.17
C LYS A 205 -9.16 -0.71 -19.43
N SER A 206 -9.93 -1.79 -19.55
CA SER A 206 -9.45 -3.11 -20.01
C SER A 206 -9.14 -3.09 -21.50
#